data_AF-A0A961KCX0-F1
#
_entry.id   AF-A0A961KCX0-F1
#
_cell.length_a   1.000
_cell.length_b   1.000
_cell.length_c   1.000
_cell.angle_alpha   90.00
_cell.angle_beta   90.00
_cell.angle_gamma   90.00
#
_symmetry.space_group_name_H-M   'P 1'
#
loop_
_entity.id
_entity.type
_entity.pdbx_description
1 polymer ?
#
loop_
_entity_poly.entity_id
_entity_poly.type
_entity_poly.pdbx_seq_one_letter_code
_entity_poly.pdbx_strand_id
1 'polypeptide(L)'
;MNMQRTVTGHDPDRTEAAAALDTLRAWASRASDAEIAALDPALARLLPGVPDPAYPVLSRDYPADFVPDAAYKRSMPDLQNGPSSLIRGAHAPIQHVGISNFRLPVRFRTRATDPGEVTLHASVTGTVSLEADKKGINMSRIMRSFYRHAEKRFSTAVVEAALDDYKADLGSFDAR
;
A
#
# COMPACT_ATOMS: atom_id res chain seq x y z
N MET A 1 -28.61 -14.15 -51.31
CA MET A 1 -27.65 -13.05 -51.11
C MET A 1 -27.79 -12.58 -49.67
N ASN A 2 -26.88 -12.97 -48.77
CA ASN A 2 -26.91 -12.50 -47.39
C ASN A 2 -26.05 -11.24 -47.31
N MET A 3 -26.69 -10.07 -47.28
CA MET A 3 -26.01 -8.80 -46.98
C MET A 3 -25.69 -8.76 -45.49
N GLN A 4 -24.42 -8.96 -45.15
CA GLN A 4 -23.89 -8.60 -43.84
C GLN A 4 -23.74 -7.08 -43.80
N ARG A 5 -24.69 -6.43 -43.14
CA ARG A 5 -24.70 -4.99 -42.89
C ARG A 5 -23.48 -4.65 -42.01
N THR A 6 -22.59 -3.78 -42.49
CA THR A 6 -21.49 -3.24 -41.69
C THR A 6 -22.06 -2.60 -40.43
N VAL A 7 -21.71 -3.14 -39.27
CA VAL A 7 -22.14 -2.63 -37.97
C VAL A 7 -21.27 -1.39 -37.67
N THR A 8 -21.96 -0.25 -37.49
CA THR A 8 -21.49 1.07 -37.01
C THR A 8 -20.48 1.83 -37.89
N GLY A 9 -20.96 2.89 -38.55
CA GLY A 9 -20.13 3.89 -39.25
C GLY A 9 -19.63 5.02 -38.34
N HIS A 10 -19.36 4.72 -37.06
CA HIS A 10 -18.84 5.65 -36.07
C HIS A 10 -17.97 4.89 -35.05
N ASP A 11 -16.98 5.55 -34.46
CA ASP A 11 -16.10 4.96 -33.45
C ASP A 11 -16.87 4.78 -32.13
N PRO A 12 -16.99 3.55 -31.60
CA PRO A 12 -17.85 3.28 -30.46
C PRO A 12 -17.45 4.12 -29.23
N ASP A 13 -18.45 4.67 -28.56
CA ASP A 13 -18.20 5.37 -27.30
C ASP A 13 -17.89 4.37 -26.16
N ARG A 14 -17.49 4.90 -24.99
CA ARG A 14 -17.14 4.05 -23.83
C ARG A 14 -18.30 3.17 -23.36
N THR A 15 -19.54 3.64 -23.51
CA THR A 15 -20.75 2.93 -23.08
C THR A 15 -21.04 1.77 -24.03
N GLU A 16 -20.97 2.03 -25.33
CA GLU A 16 -21.13 1.03 -26.38
C GLU A 16 -20.05 -0.05 -26.29
N ALA A 17 -18.79 0.34 -26.06
CA ALA A 17 -17.69 -0.59 -25.85
C ALA A 17 -17.91 -1.48 -24.61
N ALA A 18 -18.42 -0.92 -23.51
CA ALA A 18 -18.74 -1.69 -22.31
C ALA A 18 -19.88 -2.70 -22.57
N ALA A 19 -20.94 -2.30 -23.27
CA ALA A 19 -22.05 -3.18 -23.61
C ALA A 19 -21.63 -4.33 -24.55
N ALA A 20 -20.75 -4.06 -25.51
CA ALA A 20 -20.16 -5.08 -26.38
C ALA A 20 -19.31 -6.08 -25.57
N LEU A 21 -18.51 -5.59 -24.62
CA LEU A 21 -17.70 -6.43 -23.74
C LEU A 21 -18.55 -7.38 -22.90
N ASP A 22 -19.67 -6.90 -22.34
CA ASP A 22 -20.58 -7.73 -21.55
C ASP A 22 -21.27 -8.79 -22.41
N THR A 23 -21.61 -8.44 -23.66
CA THR A 23 -22.16 -9.39 -24.64
C THR A 23 -21.15 -10.51 -24.94
N LEU A 24 -19.88 -10.15 -25.18
CA LEU A 24 -18.81 -11.11 -25.45
C LEU A 24 -18.53 -12.02 -24.24
N ARG A 25 -18.55 -11.48 -23.01
CA ARG A 25 -18.43 -12.28 -21.78
C ARG A 25 -19.58 -13.28 -21.63
N ALA A 26 -20.81 -12.82 -21.85
CA ALA A 26 -22.00 -13.66 -21.73
C ALA A 26 -22.02 -14.79 -22.78
N TRP A 27 -21.53 -14.52 -23.99
CA TRP A 27 -21.36 -15.53 -25.03
C TRP A 27 -20.23 -16.51 -24.69
N ALA A 28 -19.03 -15.99 -24.36
CA ALA A 28 -17.86 -16.81 -24.06
C ALA A 28 -18.14 -17.81 -22.93
N SER A 29 -18.86 -17.39 -21.88
CA SER A 29 -19.22 -18.27 -20.75
C SER A 29 -20.04 -19.52 -21.11
N ARG A 30 -20.65 -19.56 -22.31
CA ARG A 30 -21.49 -20.67 -22.80
C ARG A 30 -20.90 -21.37 -24.01
N ALA A 31 -19.94 -20.74 -24.67
CA ALA A 31 -19.29 -21.27 -25.86
C ALA A 31 -18.26 -22.35 -25.47
N SER A 32 -18.08 -23.33 -26.34
CA SER A 32 -16.99 -24.29 -26.24
C SER A 32 -15.64 -23.66 -26.62
N ASP A 33 -14.54 -24.26 -26.16
CA ASP A 33 -13.19 -23.80 -26.51
C ASP A 33 -12.97 -23.71 -28.04
N ALA A 34 -13.59 -24.61 -28.80
CA ALA A 34 -13.52 -24.61 -30.27
C ALA A 34 -14.28 -23.42 -30.89
N GLU A 35 -15.44 -23.04 -30.35
CA GLU A 35 -16.20 -21.87 -30.80
C GLU A 35 -15.48 -20.57 -30.46
N ILE A 36 -14.86 -20.50 -29.27
CA ILE A 36 -14.02 -19.36 -28.86
C ILE A 36 -12.81 -19.22 -29.79
N ALA A 37 -12.08 -20.32 -30.03
CA ALA A 37 -10.91 -20.32 -30.91
C ALA A 37 -11.26 -19.97 -32.36
N ALA A 38 -12.45 -20.33 -32.84
CA ALA A 38 -12.92 -20.00 -34.18
C ALA A 38 -13.27 -18.51 -34.35
N LEU A 39 -13.71 -17.84 -33.28
CA LEU A 39 -14.01 -16.40 -33.33
C LEU A 39 -12.75 -15.55 -33.10
N ASP A 40 -12.11 -15.71 -31.95
CA ASP A 40 -10.80 -15.14 -31.63
C ASP A 40 -10.29 -15.81 -30.33
N PRO A 41 -9.13 -16.49 -30.35
CA PRO A 41 -8.53 -17.10 -29.16
C PRO A 41 -8.34 -16.14 -27.97
N ALA A 42 -8.20 -14.83 -28.21
CA ALA A 42 -8.07 -13.83 -27.16
C ALA A 42 -9.32 -13.72 -26.27
N LEU A 43 -10.50 -14.12 -26.76
CA LEU A 43 -11.75 -14.11 -26.00
C LEU A 43 -11.75 -15.09 -24.82
N ALA A 44 -10.86 -16.10 -24.83
CA ALA A 44 -10.67 -16.98 -23.67
C ALA A 44 -10.31 -16.21 -22.39
N ARG A 45 -9.66 -15.04 -22.51
CA ARG A 45 -9.32 -14.14 -21.39
C ARG A 45 -10.53 -13.49 -20.73
N LEU A 46 -11.70 -13.51 -21.37
CA LEU A 46 -12.94 -12.96 -20.81
C LEU A 46 -13.62 -13.91 -19.83
N LEU A 47 -13.21 -15.18 -19.79
CA LEU A 47 -13.78 -16.20 -18.92
C LEU A 47 -13.30 -16.02 -17.47
N PRO A 48 -14.21 -15.92 -16.49
CA PRO A 48 -13.84 -15.87 -15.09
C PRO A 48 -13.21 -17.19 -14.66
N GLY A 49 -12.04 -17.12 -14.01
CA GLY A 49 -11.35 -18.29 -13.46
C GLY A 49 -10.43 -19.03 -14.44
N VAL A 50 -10.44 -18.67 -15.72
CA VAL A 50 -9.42 -19.12 -16.68
C VAL A 50 -8.19 -18.23 -16.52
N PRO A 51 -7.02 -18.78 -16.12
CA PRO A 51 -5.79 -18.00 -16.04
C PRO A 51 -5.49 -17.44 -17.43
N ASP A 52 -5.18 -16.13 -17.52
CA ASP A 52 -4.68 -15.57 -18.77
C ASP A 52 -3.44 -16.37 -19.19
N PRO A 53 -3.42 -17.03 -20.36
CA PRO A 53 -2.28 -17.83 -20.79
C PRO A 53 -1.01 -16.97 -20.98
N ALA A 54 -1.14 -15.64 -21.09
CA ALA A 54 -0.01 -14.71 -21.10
C ALA A 54 0.44 -14.27 -19.69
N TYR A 55 -0.33 -14.56 -18.63
CA TYR A 55 0.06 -14.26 -17.27
C TYR A 55 1.01 -15.35 -16.76
N PRO A 56 2.25 -15.00 -16.35
CA PRO A 56 3.23 -15.99 -15.95
C PRO A 56 2.76 -16.72 -14.70
N VAL A 57 2.93 -18.05 -14.70
CA VAL A 57 2.83 -18.84 -13.47
C VAL A 57 4.00 -18.41 -12.57
N LEU A 58 3.69 -17.71 -11.48
CA LEU A 58 4.69 -17.28 -10.52
C LEU A 58 5.15 -18.49 -9.70
N SER A 59 6.46 -18.64 -9.53
CA SER A 59 7.01 -19.63 -8.60
C SER A 59 6.47 -19.37 -7.19
N ARG A 60 6.04 -20.44 -6.52
CA ARG A 60 5.67 -20.41 -5.09
C ARG A 60 6.83 -20.83 -4.21
N ASP A 61 7.92 -21.31 -4.81
CA ASP A 61 9.13 -21.72 -4.11
C ASP A 61 9.97 -20.48 -3.84
N TYR A 62 10.03 -20.10 -2.56
CA TYR A 62 10.91 -19.04 -2.11
C TYR A 62 12.33 -19.59 -1.93
N PRO A 63 13.38 -18.93 -2.44
CA PRO A 63 14.75 -19.41 -2.25
C PRO A 63 15.13 -19.29 -0.77
N ALA A 64 15.33 -20.43 -0.09
CA ALA A 64 15.59 -20.48 1.35
C ALA A 64 16.87 -19.73 1.75
N ASP A 65 17.88 -19.75 0.88
CA ASP A 65 19.18 -19.11 1.11
C ASP A 65 19.24 -17.67 0.58
N PHE A 66 18.09 -17.08 0.24
CA PHE A 66 18.04 -15.71 -0.27
C PHE A 66 18.43 -14.71 0.83
N VAL A 67 19.57 -14.04 0.63
CA VAL A 67 20.01 -12.93 1.45
C VAL A 67 20.09 -11.67 0.59
N PRO A 68 19.27 -10.63 0.85
CA PRO A 68 19.28 -9.42 0.05
C PRO A 68 20.58 -8.65 0.26
N ASP A 69 21.40 -8.60 -0.80
CA ASP A 69 22.63 -7.81 -0.82
C ASP A 69 22.34 -6.30 -1.01
N ALA A 70 23.41 -5.50 -1.02
CA ALA A 70 23.28 -4.06 -1.21
C ALA A 70 22.79 -3.67 -2.62
N ALA A 71 23.12 -4.46 -3.65
CA ALA A 71 22.69 -4.18 -5.02
C ALA A 71 21.20 -4.45 -5.22
N TYR A 72 20.71 -5.58 -4.71
CA TYR A 72 19.31 -5.96 -4.68
C TYR A 72 18.48 -4.91 -3.93
N LYS A 73 18.92 -4.49 -2.73
CA LYS A 73 18.23 -3.43 -1.97
C LYS A 73 18.12 -2.11 -2.75
N ARG A 74 19.15 -1.73 -3.50
CA ARG A 74 19.10 -0.53 -4.36
C ARG A 74 18.16 -0.68 -5.56
N SER A 75 17.93 -1.90 -6.04
CA SER A 75 17.01 -2.16 -7.15
C SER A 75 15.54 -2.13 -6.75
N MET A 76 15.23 -2.18 -5.44
CA MET A 76 13.85 -2.18 -4.97
C MET A 76 13.13 -0.87 -5.30
N PRO A 77 11.89 -0.91 -5.83
CA PRO A 77 11.13 0.30 -6.08
C PRO A 77 10.72 0.96 -4.77
N ASP A 78 10.86 2.29 -4.70
CA ASP A 78 10.32 3.07 -3.59
C ASP A 78 8.80 3.25 -3.79
N LEU A 79 8.04 2.39 -3.12
CA LEU A 79 6.57 2.42 -3.19
C LEU A 79 5.94 3.60 -2.42
N GLN A 80 6.71 4.29 -1.56
CA GLN A 80 6.19 5.36 -0.71
C GLN A 80 6.44 6.73 -1.34
N ASN A 81 7.64 6.95 -1.90
CA ASN A 81 8.07 8.22 -2.50
C ASN A 81 8.05 8.21 -4.04
N GLY A 82 7.37 7.23 -4.64
CA GLY A 82 7.13 7.20 -6.08
C GLY A 82 6.24 8.37 -6.54
N PRO A 83 6.16 8.65 -7.86
CA PRO A 83 5.40 9.77 -8.38
C PRO A 83 3.91 9.68 -8.03
N SER A 84 3.28 10.83 -7.75
CA SER A 84 1.87 10.93 -7.35
C SER A 84 0.89 10.34 -8.37
N SER A 85 1.30 10.22 -9.64
CA SER A 85 0.53 9.54 -10.71
C SER A 85 0.22 8.06 -10.43
N LEU A 86 0.95 7.43 -9.49
CA LEU A 86 0.70 6.06 -9.02
C LEU A 86 -0.35 5.97 -7.91
N ILE A 87 -0.81 7.11 -7.38
CA ILE A 87 -1.88 7.18 -6.39
C ILE A 87 -3.21 7.01 -7.12
N ARG A 88 -4.01 6.06 -6.68
CA ARG A 88 -5.36 5.79 -7.20
C ARG A 88 -6.36 6.29 -6.17
N GLY A 89 -7.29 7.14 -6.59
CA GLY A 89 -8.32 7.71 -5.71
C GLY A 89 -8.37 9.24 -5.77
N ALA A 90 -9.12 9.83 -4.84
CA ALA A 90 -9.22 11.28 -4.73
C ALA A 90 -7.91 11.88 -4.19
N HIS A 91 -7.51 13.01 -4.75
CA HIS A 91 -6.32 13.75 -4.32
C HIS A 91 -6.63 14.55 -3.05
N ALA A 92 -6.60 13.89 -1.89
CA ALA A 92 -6.94 14.47 -0.60
C ALA A 92 -5.83 14.20 0.44
N PRO A 93 -5.53 15.17 1.33
CA PRO A 93 -4.56 14.98 2.39
C PRO A 93 -5.10 14.03 3.47
N ILE A 94 -4.21 13.29 4.13
CA ILE A 94 -4.55 12.49 5.31
C ILE A 94 -4.13 13.27 6.55
N GLN A 95 -5.09 13.65 7.38
CA GLN A 95 -4.81 14.49 8.55
C GLN A 95 -4.04 13.76 9.65
N HIS A 96 -4.36 12.48 9.87
CA HIS A 96 -3.74 11.66 10.89
C HIS A 96 -3.48 10.25 10.35
N VAL A 97 -2.20 9.92 10.21
CA VAL A 97 -1.73 8.56 9.91
C VAL A 97 -0.54 8.23 10.80
N GLY A 98 -0.50 7.03 11.35
CA GLY A 98 0.50 6.67 12.34
C GLY A 98 0.28 5.31 12.97
N ILE A 99 0.88 5.09 14.14
CA ILE A 99 0.71 3.89 14.94
C ILE A 99 0.01 4.25 16.24
N SER A 100 -0.95 3.42 16.64
CA SER A 100 -1.65 3.52 17.91
C SER A 100 -1.40 2.31 18.78
N ASN A 101 -1.52 2.53 20.09
CA ASN A 101 -1.56 1.48 21.11
C ASN A 101 -0.36 0.51 21.13
N PHE A 102 0.84 0.97 20.74
CA PHE A 102 2.05 0.16 20.95
C PHE A 102 2.59 0.40 22.36
N ARG A 103 3.12 -0.64 22.99
CA ARG A 103 3.54 -0.60 24.40
C ARG A 103 5.04 -0.37 24.52
N LEU A 104 5.42 0.63 25.32
CA LEU A 104 6.81 0.90 25.67
C LEU A 104 7.03 0.80 27.17
N PRO A 105 8.15 0.19 27.62
CA PRO A 105 8.60 0.37 28.99
C PRO A 105 9.11 1.81 29.14
N VAL A 106 8.50 2.58 30.04
CA VAL A 106 8.85 4.00 30.27
C VAL A 106 9.15 4.21 31.75
N ARG A 107 10.27 4.89 32.06
CA ARG A 107 10.72 5.16 33.43
C ARG A 107 10.14 6.48 33.95
N PHE A 108 9.27 6.43 34.96
CA PHE A 108 8.63 7.59 35.59
C PHE A 108 9.27 7.94 36.93
N ARG A 109 9.32 9.24 37.26
CA ARG A 109 9.71 9.72 38.59
C ARG A 109 8.53 9.64 39.55
N THR A 110 8.73 9.02 40.71
CA THR A 110 7.76 9.02 41.80
C THR A 110 7.84 10.32 42.60
N ARG A 111 6.71 10.74 43.22
CA ARG A 111 6.65 11.96 44.06
C ARG A 111 7.05 11.71 45.52
N ALA A 112 7.56 10.52 45.87
CA ALA A 112 7.85 10.16 47.25
C ALA A 112 9.04 10.94 47.82
N THR A 113 9.09 11.02 49.16
CA THR A 113 10.12 11.73 49.95
C THR A 113 11.55 11.26 49.63
N ASP A 114 11.69 10.03 49.15
CA ASP A 114 12.89 9.53 48.46
C ASP A 114 12.52 9.26 46.98
N PRO A 115 12.96 10.11 46.03
CA PRO A 115 12.48 10.07 44.65
C PRO A 115 13.08 8.90 43.86
N GLY A 116 12.43 7.73 43.96
CA GLY A 116 12.72 6.55 43.13
C GLY A 116 12.16 6.64 41.70
N GLU A 117 12.65 5.78 40.81
CA GLU A 117 12.13 5.57 39.46
C GLU A 117 11.29 4.29 39.39
N VAL A 118 10.16 4.34 38.68
CA VAL A 118 9.32 3.17 38.39
C VAL A 118 9.19 3.00 36.89
N THR A 119 9.37 1.77 36.39
CA THR A 119 9.12 1.46 34.98
C THR A 119 7.67 0.98 34.81
N LEU A 120 6.91 1.64 33.93
CA LEU A 120 5.54 1.26 33.60
C LEU A 120 5.44 0.95 32.11
N HIS A 121 4.57 0.02 31.74
CA HIS A 121 4.19 -0.20 30.34
C HIS A 121 3.20 0.87 29.90
N ALA A 122 3.70 1.89 29.21
CA ALA A 122 2.88 2.95 28.65
C ALA A 122 2.37 2.57 27.26
N SER A 123 1.10 2.87 26.98
CA SER A 123 0.56 2.82 25.62
C SER A 123 0.86 4.13 24.92
N VAL A 124 1.40 4.04 23.70
CA VAL A 124 1.81 5.19 22.89
C VAL A 124 1.03 5.18 21.58
N THR A 125 0.54 6.37 21.22
CA THR A 125 -0.06 6.67 19.92
C THR A 125 0.67 7.87 19.36
N GLY A 126 1.21 7.73 18.14
CA GLY A 126 1.92 8.79 17.44
C GLY A 126 1.44 8.89 16.00
N THR A 127 1.13 10.11 15.56
CA THR A 127 0.51 10.38 14.25
C THR A 127 1.16 11.57 13.55
N VAL A 128 1.12 11.57 12.22
CA VAL A 128 1.54 12.69 11.36
C VAL A 128 0.46 13.01 10.34
N SER A 129 0.53 14.22 9.78
CA SER A 129 -0.19 14.56 8.56
C SER A 129 0.57 14.05 7.33
N LEU A 130 -0.17 13.70 6.28
CA LEU A 130 0.37 13.28 5.00
C LEU A 130 -0.23 14.16 3.90
N GLU A 131 0.65 14.76 3.11
CA GLU A 131 0.30 15.56 1.94
C GLU A 131 -0.36 14.67 0.86
N ALA A 132 -1.22 15.28 0.04
CA ALA A 132 -2.03 14.56 -0.94
C ALA A 132 -1.21 13.92 -2.09
N ASP A 133 0.03 14.39 -2.29
CA ASP A 133 0.97 13.91 -3.29
C ASP A 133 1.84 12.73 -2.80
N LYS A 134 1.78 12.40 -1.50
CA LYS A 134 2.49 11.27 -0.90
C LYS A 134 1.59 10.05 -0.77
N LYS A 135 2.09 8.88 -1.18
CA LYS A 135 1.30 7.64 -1.17
C LYS A 135 1.12 7.01 0.21
N GLY A 136 2.05 7.25 1.15
CA GLY A 136 1.99 6.68 2.49
C GLY A 136 3.17 7.06 3.37
N ILE A 137 3.20 6.50 4.58
CA ILE A 137 4.26 6.71 5.57
C ILE A 137 4.99 5.41 5.93
N ASN A 138 6.24 5.51 6.38
CA ASN A 138 6.95 4.36 6.94
C ASN A 138 6.59 4.17 8.41
N MET A 139 5.56 3.37 8.68
CA MET A 139 5.08 3.09 10.05
C MET A 139 6.19 2.54 10.97
N SER A 140 7.12 1.73 10.45
CA SER A 140 8.21 1.18 11.26
C SER A 140 9.22 2.23 11.74
N ARG A 141 9.36 3.36 11.02
CA ARG A 141 10.21 4.49 11.46
C ARG A 141 9.64 5.14 12.71
N ILE A 142 8.32 5.24 12.83
CA ILE A 142 7.63 5.74 14.03
C ILE A 142 8.11 4.99 15.26
N MET A 143 7.95 3.66 15.25
CA MET A 143 8.36 2.82 16.38
C MET A 143 9.84 3.00 16.71
N ARG A 144 10.73 2.99 15.70
CA ARG A 144 12.17 3.14 15.93
C ARG A 144 12.51 4.47 16.62
N SER A 145 11.87 5.57 16.24
CA SER A 145 12.07 6.86 16.90
C SER A 145 11.68 6.80 18.36
N PHE A 146 10.52 6.24 18.71
CA PHE A 146 10.12 6.12 20.11
C PHE A 146 10.98 5.13 20.91
N TYR A 147 11.39 4.00 20.31
CA TYR A 147 12.26 3.01 20.97
C TYR A 147 13.67 3.55 21.26
N ARG A 148 14.22 4.46 20.44
CA ARG A 148 15.49 5.16 20.74
C ARG A 148 15.46 5.91 22.07
N HIS A 149 14.26 6.31 22.50
CA HIS A 149 14.06 7.07 23.74
C HIS A 149 13.43 6.25 24.86
N ALA A 150 13.09 4.97 24.64
CA ALA A 150 12.35 4.14 25.61
C ALA A 150 13.10 3.92 26.93
N GLU A 151 14.43 3.84 26.89
CA GLU A 151 15.24 3.66 28.11
C GLU A 151 15.53 4.97 28.85
N LYS A 152 15.18 6.11 28.26
CA LYS A 152 15.37 7.41 28.90
C LYS A 152 14.32 7.60 29.99
N ARG A 153 14.71 8.34 31.03
CA ARG A 153 13.77 8.82 32.04
C ARG A 153 12.73 9.70 31.37
N PHE A 154 11.45 9.41 31.61
CA PHE A 154 10.35 10.21 31.09
C PHE A 154 10.48 11.67 31.52
N SER A 155 10.44 12.55 30.53
CA SER A 155 10.33 13.99 30.70
C SER A 155 9.67 14.58 29.45
N THR A 156 9.14 15.79 29.56
CA THR A 156 8.61 16.52 28.39
C THR A 156 9.67 16.70 27.31
N ALA A 157 10.93 16.94 27.69
CA ALA A 157 12.05 17.06 26.76
C ALA A 157 12.34 15.76 25.98
N VAL A 158 12.10 14.59 26.57
CA VAL A 158 12.23 13.30 25.87
C VAL A 158 11.11 13.12 24.85
N VAL A 159 9.89 13.55 25.17
CA VAL A 159 8.76 13.54 24.22
C VAL A 159 9.03 14.49 23.05
N GLU A 160 9.51 15.70 23.32
CA GLU A 160 9.89 16.69 22.30
C GLU A 160 10.99 16.14 21.38
N ALA A 161 12.06 15.59 21.93
CA ALA A 161 13.13 14.96 21.15
C ALA A 161 12.63 13.79 20.31
N ALA A 162 11.70 12.98 20.84
CA ALA A 162 11.08 11.89 20.08
C ALA A 162 10.22 12.40 18.93
N LEU A 163 9.48 13.50 19.13
CA LEU A 163 8.67 14.15 18.09
C LEU A 163 9.53 14.82 17.01
N ASP A 164 10.64 15.44 17.38
CA ASP A 164 11.58 16.05 16.43
C ASP A 164 12.26 14.99 15.55
N ASP A 165 12.77 13.92 16.16
CA ASP A 165 13.29 12.76 15.43
C ASP A 165 12.22 12.17 14.51
N TYR A 166 10.99 12.13 14.98
CA TYR A 166 9.86 11.60 14.24
C TYR A 166 9.50 12.47 13.02
N LYS A 167 9.49 13.81 13.15
CA LYS A 167 9.31 14.75 12.03
C LYS A 167 10.43 14.63 11.00
N ALA A 168 11.68 14.58 11.46
CA ALA A 168 12.86 14.49 10.60
C ALA A 168 12.88 13.19 9.77
N ASP A 169 12.60 12.05 10.40
CA ASP A 169 12.67 10.73 9.75
C ASP A 169 11.58 10.50 8.68
N LEU A 170 10.48 11.27 8.74
CA LEU A 170 9.36 11.19 7.80
C LEU A 170 9.27 12.35 6.82
N GLY A 171 10.03 13.44 7.02
CA GLY A 171 9.88 14.66 6.21
C GLY A 171 8.44 15.18 6.23
N SER A 172 7.79 15.12 7.40
CA SER A 172 6.43 15.61 7.63
C SER A 172 6.46 17.01 8.25
N PHE A 173 5.45 17.83 7.95
CA PHE A 173 5.30 19.17 8.51
C PHE A 173 4.79 19.15 9.97
N ASP A 174 3.90 18.20 10.31
CA ASP A 174 3.33 18.07 11.66
C ASP A 174 3.44 16.63 12.19
N ALA A 175 3.65 16.51 13.51
CA ALA A 175 3.72 15.25 14.25
C ALA A 175 3.18 15.46 15.67
N ARG A 176 2.37 14.50 16.14
CA ARG A 176 1.65 14.56 17.43
C ARG A 176 1.60 13.20 18.11
#